data_AF-A0A520B8I3-F1
#
_entry.id   AF-A0A520B8I3-F1
#
_cell.length_a   1.000
_cell.length_b   1.000
_cell.length_c   1.000
_cell.angle_alpha   90.00
_cell.angle_beta   90.00
_cell.angle_gamma   90.00
#
_symmetry.space_group_name_H-M   'P 1'
#
loop_
_entity.id
_entity.type
_entity.pdbx_description
1 polymer ?
#
loop_
_entity_poly.entity_id
_entity_poly.type
_entity_poly.pdbx_seq_one_letter_code
_entity_poly.pdbx_strand_id
1 'polypeptide(L)'
;MAEIKTKKTDASVTAFIDEFANNEQKRKDGHALLKLMQEFTGYEAKMWGPSIIGFGQYHYKSEKSTQEGDWPLVGFSPRKAAISLYVSMGANTDEHLLAKLGKFKMGKGCIYVNKLADID
;
A
#
# COMPACT_ATOMS: atom_id res chain seq x y z
N MET A 1 7.94 25.39 3.15
CA MET A 1 7.44 24.27 2.35
C MET A 1 7.37 23.06 3.26
N ALA A 2 6.25 22.35 3.31
CA ALA A 2 6.15 21.13 4.11
C ALA A 2 6.95 20.01 3.42
N GLU A 3 7.92 19.44 4.12
CA GLU A 3 8.71 18.33 3.61
C GLU A 3 7.85 17.07 3.46
N ILE A 4 8.06 16.32 2.36
CA ILE A 4 7.39 15.03 2.14
C ILE A 4 7.88 14.05 3.21
N LYS A 5 6.98 13.61 4.08
CA LYS A 5 7.28 12.70 5.20
C LYS A 5 7.40 11.24 4.77
N THR A 6 6.83 10.87 3.62
CA THR A 6 6.85 9.50 3.11
C THR A 6 8.06 9.33 2.21
N LYS A 7 9.17 8.88 2.80
CA LYS A 7 10.41 8.55 2.10
C LYS A 7 10.79 7.10 2.38
N LYS A 8 11.58 6.48 1.50
CA LYS A 8 12.17 5.17 1.79
C LYS A 8 12.96 5.22 3.10
N THR A 9 12.86 4.15 3.89
CA THR A 9 13.61 3.96 5.12
C THR A 9 14.27 2.60 5.12
N ASP A 10 15.29 2.43 5.97
CA ASP A 10 15.97 1.15 6.19
C ASP A 10 15.24 0.25 7.21
N ALA A 11 13.99 0.59 7.56
CA ALA A 11 13.19 -0.21 8.48
C ALA A 11 12.83 -1.56 7.84
N SER A 12 12.81 -2.61 8.68
CA SER A 12 12.47 -3.96 8.23
C SER A 12 10.98 -4.09 7.94
N VAL A 13 10.65 -4.50 6.70
CA VAL A 13 9.28 -4.74 6.25
C VAL A 13 8.62 -5.87 7.05
N THR A 14 9.33 -6.99 7.25
CA THR A 14 8.79 -8.15 7.96
C THR A 14 8.56 -7.85 9.44
N ALA A 15 9.52 -7.17 10.09
CA ALA A 15 9.36 -6.75 11.48
C ALA A 15 8.16 -5.80 11.65
N PHE A 16 7.96 -4.88 10.70
CA PHE A 16 6.81 -3.99 10.70
C PHE A 16 5.48 -4.74 10.57
N ILE A 17 5.39 -5.76 9.71
CA ILE A 17 4.19 -6.61 9.62
C ILE A 17 3.91 -7.29 10.96
N ASP A 18 4.92 -7.90 11.57
CA ASP A 18 4.76 -8.68 12.79
C ASP A 18 4.37 -7.81 14.00
N GLU A 19 4.89 -6.58 14.06
CA GLU A 19 4.61 -5.61 15.12
C GLU A 19 3.23 -4.94 14.97
N PHE A 20 2.87 -4.47 13.77
CA PHE A 20 1.70 -3.60 13.59
C PHE A 20 0.41 -4.32 13.20
N ALA A 21 0.51 -5.54 12.67
CA ALA A 21 -0.67 -6.38 12.46
C ALA A 21 -1.17 -6.92 13.81
N ASN A 22 -2.36 -6.48 14.21
CA ASN A 22 -2.88 -6.68 15.56
C ASN A 22 -3.47 -8.06 15.86
N ASN A 23 -3.41 -9.00 14.90
CA ASN A 23 -3.83 -10.38 15.09
C ASN A 23 -3.11 -11.30 14.10
N GLU A 24 -3.16 -12.61 14.36
CA GLU A 24 -2.48 -13.63 13.56
C GLU A 24 -2.95 -13.66 12.10
N GLN A 25 -4.25 -13.50 11.85
CA GLN A 25 -4.78 -13.48 10.49
C GLN A 25 -4.20 -12.32 9.68
N LYS A 26 -4.12 -11.12 10.23
CA LYS A 26 -3.54 -9.96 9.55
C LYS A 26 -2.04 -10.08 9.33
N ARG A 27 -1.31 -10.77 10.21
CA ARG A 27 0.10 -11.09 9.97
C ARG A 27 0.24 -12.01 8.76
N LYS A 28 -0.55 -13.09 8.72
CA LYS A 28 -0.60 -14.01 7.57
C LYS A 28 -0.95 -13.28 6.28
N ASP A 29 -2.00 -12.45 6.33
CA ASP A 29 -2.43 -11.64 5.18
C ASP A 29 -1.35 -10.63 4.75
N GLY A 30 -0.66 -10.01 5.70
CA GLY A 30 0.44 -9.07 5.43
C GLY A 30 1.63 -9.75 4.75
N HIS A 31 2.03 -10.93 5.21
CA HIS A 31 3.09 -11.73 4.58
C HIS A 31 2.65 -12.29 3.22
N ALA A 32 1.39 -12.68 3.07
CA ALA A 32 0.84 -13.10 1.79
C ALA A 32 0.83 -11.96 0.76
N LEU A 33 0.40 -10.75 1.17
CA LEU A 33 0.45 -9.56 0.33
C LEU A 33 1.87 -9.16 -0.05
N LEU A 34 2.80 -9.24 0.91
CA LEU A 34 4.21 -8.98 0.66
C LEU A 34 4.70 -9.87 -0.48
N LYS A 35 4.51 -11.19 -0.36
CA LYS A 35 4.92 -12.15 -1.38
C LYS A 35 4.23 -11.88 -2.73
N LEU A 36 2.91 -11.72 -2.73
CA LEU A 36 2.12 -11.49 -3.94
C LEU A 36 2.58 -10.23 -4.70
N MET A 37 2.78 -9.11 -3.99
CA MET A 37 3.21 -7.86 -4.61
C MET A 37 4.65 -7.94 -5.11
N GLN A 38 5.56 -8.64 -4.42
CA GLN A 38 6.91 -8.87 -4.94
C GLN A 38 6.89 -9.70 -6.22
N GLU A 39 6.11 -10.79 -6.25
CA GLU A 39 5.99 -11.66 -7.43
C GLU A 39 5.39 -10.93 -8.62
N PHE A 40 4.31 -10.18 -8.40
CA PHE A 40 3.61 -9.47 -9.47
C PHE A 40 4.39 -8.27 -10.01
N THR A 41 5.04 -7.51 -9.12
CA THR A 41 5.73 -6.27 -9.52
C THR A 41 7.20 -6.48 -9.90
N GLY A 42 7.82 -7.58 -9.43
CA GLY A 42 9.26 -7.82 -9.57
C GLY A 42 10.15 -6.92 -8.69
N TYR A 43 9.58 -6.06 -7.84
CA TYR A 43 10.35 -5.16 -6.99
C TYR A 43 10.48 -5.69 -5.56
N GLU A 44 11.63 -5.41 -4.95
CA GLU A 44 11.82 -5.62 -3.51
C GLU A 44 10.95 -4.63 -2.72
N ALA A 45 10.32 -5.11 -1.65
CA ALA A 45 9.57 -4.26 -0.73
C ALA A 45 10.52 -3.36 0.06
N LYS A 46 10.15 -2.08 0.22
CA LYS A 46 10.81 -1.16 1.15
C LYS A 46 9.79 -0.47 2.04
N MET A 47 10.21 -0.09 3.23
CA MET A 47 9.40 0.76 4.10
C MET A 47 9.43 2.20 3.58
N TRP A 48 8.26 2.84 3.59
CA TRP A 48 8.02 4.22 3.19
C TRP A 48 7.34 4.97 4.34
N GLY A 49 8.06 5.95 4.88
CA GLY A 49 7.66 6.64 6.10
C GLY A 49 7.43 5.65 7.25
N PRO A 50 6.46 5.92 8.14
CA PRO A 50 6.27 5.12 9.34
C PRO A 50 5.42 3.86 9.13
N SER A 51 4.84 3.63 7.94
CA SER A 51 3.84 2.55 7.83
C SER A 51 3.47 2.03 6.45
N ILE A 52 4.09 2.49 5.38
CA ILE A 52 3.75 2.02 4.04
C ILE A 52 4.81 1.02 3.62
N ILE A 53 4.39 -0.17 3.21
CA ILE A 53 5.24 -1.12 2.51
C ILE A 53 5.03 -0.84 1.03
N GLY A 54 6.07 -0.37 0.35
CA GLY A 54 5.98 0.08 -1.04
C GLY A 54 6.88 -0.72 -1.97
N PHE A 55 6.45 -0.82 -3.23
CA PHE A 55 7.10 -1.56 -4.30
C PHE A 55 7.37 -0.64 -5.49
N GLY A 56 8.58 -0.73 -6.03
CA GLY A 56 9.05 0.18 -7.06
C GLY A 56 9.04 1.65 -6.62
N GLN A 57 9.22 2.54 -7.57
CA GLN A 57 9.23 3.98 -7.34
C GLN A 57 8.92 4.72 -8.63
N TYR A 58 8.16 5.80 -8.53
CA TYR A 58 8.09 6.83 -9.56
C TYR A 58 8.37 8.19 -8.94
N HIS A 59 8.85 9.10 -9.76
CA HIS A 59 9.03 10.49 -9.40
C HIS A 59 7.82 11.29 -9.90
N TYR A 60 7.19 12.05 -9.01
CA TYR A 60 6.03 12.87 -9.34
C TYR A 60 6.36 14.35 -9.20
N LYS A 61 5.78 15.15 -10.09
CA LYS A 61 5.78 16.61 -10.01
C LYS A 61 4.34 17.08 -10.01
N SER A 62 3.96 17.86 -9.00
CA SER A 62 2.61 18.41 -8.92
C SER A 62 2.41 19.48 -9.99
N GLU A 63 1.32 19.38 -10.75
CA GLU A 63 0.90 20.46 -11.66
C GLU A 63 0.24 21.63 -10.91
N LYS A 64 -0.21 21.38 -9.68
CA LYS A 64 -0.99 22.33 -8.86
C LYS A 64 -0.16 23.03 -7.77
N SER A 65 1.09 22.63 -7.58
CA SER A 65 1.97 23.17 -6.54
C SER A 65 3.44 22.97 -6.89
N THR A 66 4.35 23.53 -6.10
CA THR A 66 5.80 23.29 -6.22
C THR A 66 6.25 21.98 -5.57
N GLN A 67 5.32 21.10 -5.17
CA GLN A 67 5.66 19.80 -4.58
C GLN A 67 6.11 18.81 -5.65
N GLU A 68 7.22 18.16 -5.37
CA GLU A 68 7.86 17.15 -6.20
C GLU A 68 8.54 16.14 -5.28
N GLY A 69 8.55 14.87 -5.68
CA GLY A 69 9.21 13.83 -4.88
C GLY A 69 8.93 12.43 -5.37
N ASP A 70 9.34 11.47 -4.56
CA ASP A 70 9.25 10.05 -4.89
C ASP A 70 8.04 9.41 -4.20
N TRP A 71 7.42 8.45 -4.89
CA TRP A 71 6.33 7.66 -4.35
C TRP A 71 6.44 6.20 -4.82
N PRO A 72 6.02 5.21 -4.01
CA PRO A 72 5.97 3.81 -4.46
C PRO A 72 4.93 3.65 -5.57
N LEU A 73 5.20 2.77 -6.55
CA LEU A 73 4.26 2.48 -7.65
C LEU A 73 2.97 1.84 -7.11
N VAL A 74 3.14 0.88 -6.20
CA VAL A 74 2.07 0.26 -5.43
C VAL A 74 2.54 0.01 -4.01
N GLY A 75 1.62 -0.11 -3.07
CA GLY A 75 1.98 -0.46 -1.70
C GLY A 75 0.80 -0.86 -0.86
N PHE A 76 1.07 -1.26 0.38
CA PHE A 76 0.03 -1.53 1.36
C PHE A 76 0.46 -1.18 2.80
N SER A 77 -0.50 -1.21 3.72
CA SER A 77 -0.26 -1.02 5.15
C SER A 77 -1.19 -1.93 5.97
N PRO A 78 -0.67 -2.94 6.70
CA PRO A 78 -1.47 -3.89 7.48
C PRO A 78 -1.77 -3.36 8.89
N ARG A 79 -2.22 -2.11 9.02
CA ARG A 79 -2.49 -1.47 10.33
C ARG A 79 -3.70 -2.09 11.06
N LYS A 80 -3.80 -1.77 12.36
CA LYS A 80 -4.80 -2.28 13.31
C LYS A 80 -6.25 -2.24 12.83
N ALA A 81 -6.69 -1.16 12.17
CA ALA A 81 -8.08 -1.03 11.72
C ALA A 81 -8.36 -1.91 10.49
N ALA A 82 -7.62 -1.71 9.40
CA ALA A 82 -7.79 -2.42 8.13
C ALA A 82 -6.44 -2.48 7.40
N ILE A 83 -6.33 -3.41 6.45
CA ILE A 83 -5.27 -3.41 5.45
C ILE A 83 -5.63 -2.33 4.43
N SER A 84 -4.74 -1.35 4.27
CA SER A 84 -4.87 -0.30 3.25
C SER A 84 -4.06 -0.70 2.03
N LEU A 85 -4.68 -0.78 0.86
CA LEU A 85 -4.03 -1.01 -0.42
C LEU A 85 -3.91 0.33 -1.15
N TYR A 86 -2.68 0.73 -1.45
CA TYR A 86 -2.34 1.91 -2.23
C TYR A 86 -2.16 1.48 -3.69
N VAL A 87 -3.29 1.45 -4.40
CA VAL A 87 -3.32 1.24 -5.85
C VAL A 87 -3.40 2.61 -6.52
N SER A 88 -2.61 2.82 -7.57
CA SER A 88 -2.66 4.03 -8.38
C SER A 88 -4.01 4.09 -9.07
N MET A 89 -4.99 4.74 -8.44
CA MET A 89 -6.28 5.03 -9.06
C MET A 89 -6.14 6.37 -9.79
N GLY A 90 -5.73 6.30 -11.05
CA GLY A 90 -5.84 7.42 -11.97
C GLY A 90 -7.31 7.77 -12.24
N ALA A 91 -7.56 8.72 -13.15
CA ALA A 91 -8.90 9.19 -13.52
C ALA A 91 -9.81 8.10 -14.13
N ASN A 92 -9.26 6.93 -14.47
CA ASN A 92 -9.98 5.77 -14.98
C ASN A 92 -9.92 4.64 -13.96
N THR A 93 -10.60 4.82 -12.83
CA THR A 93 -10.84 3.72 -11.91
C THR A 93 -11.64 2.65 -12.65
N ASP A 94 -11.09 1.45 -12.79
CA ASP A 94 -11.76 0.32 -13.43
C ASP A 94 -12.90 -0.18 -12.54
N GLU A 95 -14.04 0.51 -12.58
CA GLU A 95 -15.23 0.21 -11.77
C GLU A 95 -15.66 -1.25 -11.93
N HIS A 96 -15.45 -1.84 -13.11
CA HIS A 96 -15.74 -3.24 -13.39
C HIS A 96 -14.83 -4.22 -12.64
N LEU A 97 -13.57 -3.87 -12.37
CA LEU A 97 -12.66 -4.66 -11.53
C LEU A 97 -13.03 -4.51 -10.07
N LEU A 98 -13.34 -3.29 -9.63
CA LEU A 98 -13.80 -3.03 -8.28
C LEU A 98 -15.10 -3.78 -7.95
N ALA A 99 -16.04 -3.88 -8.90
CA ALA A 99 -17.27 -4.64 -8.71
C ALA A 99 -17.03 -6.14 -8.43
N LYS A 100 -15.90 -6.68 -8.88
CA LYS A 100 -15.52 -8.09 -8.69
C LYS A 100 -14.59 -8.31 -7.50
N LEU A 101 -13.96 -7.26 -6.99
CA LEU A 101 -12.96 -7.34 -5.92
C LEU A 101 -13.54 -7.90 -4.61
N GLY A 102 -14.84 -7.82 -4.38
CA GLY A 102 -15.48 -8.35 -3.16
C GLY A 102 -15.78 -7.27 -2.12
N LYS A 103 -15.49 -7.54 -0.84
CA LYS A 103 -15.86 -6.67 0.29
C LYS A 103 -14.71 -5.74 0.66
N PHE A 104 -14.82 -4.49 0.22
CA PHE A 104 -13.88 -3.42 0.55
C PHE A 104 -14.60 -2.11 0.87
N LYS A 105 -13.84 -1.14 1.40
CA LYS A 105 -14.25 0.25 1.53
C LYS A 105 -13.31 1.14 0.73
N MET A 106 -13.86 2.07 -0.04
CA MET A 106 -13.07 3.00 -0.85
C MET A 106 -12.67 4.26 -0.06
N GLY A 107 -11.41 4.66 -0.18
CA GLY A 107 -10.88 5.96 0.24
C GLY A 107 -10.62 6.88 -0.95
N LYS A 108 -10.01 8.05 -0.72
CA LYS A 108 -9.69 9.01 -1.81
C LYS A 108 -8.57 8.54 -2.74
N GLY A 109 -7.76 7.57 -2.32
CA GLY A 109 -6.62 7.04 -3.09
C GLY A 109 -6.12 5.71 -2.53
N CYS A 110 -7.00 4.96 -1.87
CA CYS A 110 -6.69 3.66 -1.30
C CYS A 110 -7.96 2.83 -1.13
N ILE A 111 -7.77 1.52 -1.07
CA ILE A 111 -8.81 0.53 -0.79
C ILE A 111 -8.55 -0.02 0.61
N TYR A 112 -9.60 -0.14 1.43
CA TYR A 112 -9.52 -0.73 2.75
C TYR A 112 -10.19 -2.10 2.77
N VAL A 113 -9.47 -3.11 3.24
CA VAL A 113 -9.96 -4.49 3.41
C VAL A 113 -9.64 -4.98 4.82
N ASN A 114 -10.50 -5.82 5.41
CA ASN A 114 -10.26 -6.31 6.77
C ASN A 114 -9.30 -7.50 6.79
N LYS A 115 -9.45 -8.39 5.80
CA LYS A 115 -8.67 -9.61 5.58
C LYS A 115 -8.64 -9.94 4.10
N LEU A 116 -7.67 -10.73 3.65
CA LEU A 116 -7.56 -11.12 2.24
C LEU A 116 -8.75 -11.95 1.76
N ALA A 117 -9.31 -12.81 2.60
CA ALA A 117 -10.48 -13.63 2.24
C ALA A 117 -11.76 -12.82 1.99
N ASP A 118 -11.76 -11.50 2.25
CA ASP A 118 -12.87 -10.62 1.88
C ASP A 118 -12.78 -10.18 0.40
N ILE A 119 -11.65 -10.43 -0.27
CA ILE A 119 -11.39 -10.00 -1.65
C ILE A 119 -10.88 -11.14 -2.54
N ASP A 120 -11.09 -11.00 -3.85
CA ASP A 120 -10.66 -11.94 -4.91
C ASP A 120 -9.38 -11.43 -5.63
#